data_AF-A0A2A9NDB5-F1
#
_entry.id   AF-A0A2A9NDB5-F1
#
_cell.length_a   1.000
_cell.length_b   1.000
_cell.length_c   1.000
_cell.angle_alpha   90.00
_cell.angle_beta   90.00
_cell.angle_gamma   90.00
#
_symmetry.space_group_name_H-M   'P 1'
#
loop_
_entity.id
_entity.type
_entity.pdbx_description
1 polymer ?
#
loop_
_entity_poly.entity_id
_entity_poly.type
_entity_poly.pdbx_seq_one_letter_code
_entity_poly.pdbx_strand_id
1 'polypeptide(L)'
;MASEAVQLKPGRYILSSRQLSSSENNVIGIKEHLLFKEGTTAHEEPRVPVMYMPRPFRIPAWEVEVVGNGRYTMELDGFKVVGDTSSGLVFADKKGAEIWAIKPQQKDKEFPFELYTIESVNEPGIGWFVVDNPDVNTQISYGHLGHSQVDTAHYATTALWFFIPDDARAPISV
;
A
#
# COMPACT_ATOMS: atom_id res chain seq x y z
N MET A 1 -29.65 2.88 8.06
CA MET A 1 -28.75 2.13 8.96
C MET A 1 -27.35 2.36 8.45
N ALA A 2 -26.50 3.06 9.22
CA ALA A 2 -25.11 3.28 8.83
C ALA A 2 -24.39 1.94 8.99
N SER A 3 -23.89 1.39 7.89
CA SER A 3 -22.92 0.30 7.94
C SER A 3 -21.74 0.80 8.77
N GLU A 4 -21.49 0.20 9.95
CA GLU A 4 -20.27 0.49 10.69
C GLU A 4 -19.11 0.16 9.77
N ALA A 5 -18.38 1.20 9.35
CA ALA A 5 -17.27 1.02 8.44
C ALA A 5 -16.20 0.18 9.15
N VAL A 6 -15.91 -1.00 8.61
CA VAL A 6 -15.01 -1.96 9.26
C VAL A 6 -13.59 -1.39 9.18
N GLN A 7 -13.03 -1.05 10.34
CA GLN A 7 -11.63 -0.64 10.42
C GLN A 7 -10.72 -1.81 10.07
N LEU A 8 -9.58 -1.52 9.43
CA LEU A 8 -8.57 -2.53 9.14
C LEU A 8 -8.04 -3.09 10.46
N LYS A 9 -7.98 -4.42 10.56
CA LYS A 9 -7.39 -5.10 11.73
C LYS A 9 -5.87 -5.00 11.67
N PRO A 10 -5.15 -4.97 12.81
CA PRO A 10 -3.71 -5.15 12.80
C PRO A 10 -3.37 -6.58 12.36
N GLY A 11 -2.24 -6.76 11.68
CA GLY A 11 -1.83 -8.07 11.17
C GLY A 11 -0.83 -8.01 10.03
N ARG A 12 -0.61 -9.17 9.41
CA ARG A 12 0.26 -9.35 8.24
C ARG A 12 -0.58 -9.41 6.98
N TYR A 13 -0.18 -8.66 5.96
CA TYR A 13 -0.94 -8.47 4.74
C TYR A 13 -0.08 -8.55 3.48
N ILE A 14 -0.73 -8.96 2.40
CA ILE A 14 -0.32 -8.71 1.03
C ILE A 14 -1.10 -7.48 0.56
N LEU A 15 -0.38 -6.46 0.07
CA LEU A 15 -0.99 -5.25 -0.45
C LEU A 15 -1.08 -5.32 -1.97
N SER A 16 -2.24 -4.97 -2.53
CA SER A 16 -2.45 -4.90 -3.99
C SER A 16 -3.33 -3.71 -4.37
N SER A 17 -3.21 -3.24 -5.61
CA SER A 17 -4.01 -2.11 -6.14
C SER A 17 -5.30 -2.60 -6.79
N ARG A 18 -6.38 -1.84 -6.63
CA ARG A 18 -7.67 -2.09 -7.29
C ARG A 18 -7.63 -1.91 -8.81
N GLN A 19 -6.67 -1.15 -9.34
CA GLN A 19 -6.57 -0.88 -10.78
C GLN A 19 -6.33 -2.14 -11.62
N LEU A 20 -6.01 -3.26 -10.99
CA LEU A 20 -5.54 -4.46 -11.67
C LEU A 20 -6.69 -5.40 -11.94
N SER A 21 -6.64 -5.97 -13.14
CA SER A 21 -7.53 -7.06 -13.51
C SER A 21 -7.26 -8.27 -12.61
N SER A 22 -8.29 -9.08 -12.35
CA SER A 22 -8.19 -10.32 -11.57
C SER A 22 -7.22 -11.36 -12.11
N SER A 23 -6.69 -11.17 -13.32
CA SER A 23 -5.64 -12.00 -13.91
C SER A 23 -4.22 -11.58 -13.51
N GLU A 24 -4.01 -10.35 -13.05
CA GLU A 24 -2.68 -9.84 -12.67
C GLU A 24 -2.46 -9.99 -11.16
N ASN A 25 -1.72 -11.04 -10.78
CA ASN A 25 -1.39 -11.36 -9.39
C ASN A 25 -0.30 -10.45 -8.78
N ASN A 26 -0.28 -9.18 -9.14
CA ASN A 26 0.80 -8.29 -8.76
C ASN A 26 0.54 -7.67 -7.38
N VAL A 27 1.64 -7.36 -6.68
CA VAL A 27 1.66 -6.95 -5.28
C VAL A 27 2.51 -5.70 -5.11
N ILE A 28 2.31 -4.99 -4.02
CA ILE A 28 3.15 -3.84 -3.66
C ILE A 28 4.25 -4.32 -2.72
N GLY A 29 5.49 -3.93 -3.00
CA GLY A 29 6.62 -4.23 -2.13
C GLY A 29 7.91 -3.57 -2.56
N ILE A 30 9.04 -4.14 -2.16
CA ILE A 30 10.39 -3.64 -2.46
C ILE A 30 11.21 -4.71 -3.18
N LYS A 31 12.13 -4.28 -4.04
CA LYS A 31 13.07 -5.19 -4.70
C LYS A 31 14.17 -5.60 -3.74
N GLU A 32 14.21 -6.88 -3.35
CA GLU A 32 15.22 -7.42 -2.42
C GLU A 32 16.67 -7.12 -2.84
N HIS A 33 16.99 -7.12 -4.14
CA HIS A 33 18.35 -6.81 -4.62
C HIS A 33 18.79 -5.36 -4.39
N LEU A 34 17.87 -4.45 -4.05
CA LEU A 34 18.21 -3.09 -3.63
C LEU A 34 18.61 -3.02 -2.15
N LEU A 35 18.29 -4.04 -1.36
CA LEU A 35 18.66 -4.13 0.06
C LEU A 35 20.14 -4.47 0.27
N PHE A 36 20.78 -5.12 -0.72
CA PHE A 36 22.12 -5.69 -0.61
C PHE A 36 23.18 -4.99 -1.48
N LYS A 37 22.97 -3.74 -1.90
CA LYS A 37 24.06 -2.96 -2.51
C LYS A 37 25.08 -2.55 -1.44
N GLU A 38 25.89 -3.51 -1.02
CA GLU A 38 27.16 -3.28 -0.33
C GLU A 38 28.07 -2.49 -1.26
N GLY A 39 28.62 -1.39 -0.76
CA GLY A 39 29.69 -0.66 -1.44
C GLY A 39 29.32 0.74 -1.91
N THR A 40 28.82 1.59 -1.02
CA THR A 40 29.13 3.03 -1.10
C THR A 40 29.27 3.58 0.31
N THR A 41 30.33 4.35 0.51
CA THR A 41 30.80 4.97 1.76
C THR A 41 29.87 6.08 2.30
N ALA A 42 28.56 5.97 2.09
CA ALA A 42 27.57 6.89 2.63
C ALA A 42 27.04 6.34 3.97
N HIS A 43 27.17 7.13 5.04
CA HIS A 43 26.74 6.83 6.40
C HIS A 43 25.20 6.81 6.59
N GLU A 44 24.42 6.69 5.52
CA GLU A 44 22.95 6.67 5.56
C GLU A 44 22.45 5.45 4.81
N GLU A 45 21.67 4.61 5.50
CA GLU A 45 20.98 3.49 4.87
C GLU A 45 20.01 4.02 3.81
N PRO A 46 20.05 3.49 2.57
CA PRO A 46 19.31 4.06 1.46
C PRO A 46 17.80 3.81 1.64
N ARG A 47 17.00 4.85 1.35
CA ARG A 47 15.54 4.71 1.14
C ARG A 47 15.30 3.81 -0.06
N VAL A 48 14.41 2.83 0.09
CA VAL A 48 14.13 1.81 -0.92
C VAL A 48 12.80 2.12 -1.59
N PRO A 49 12.73 2.22 -2.93
CA PRO A 49 11.47 2.46 -3.63
C PRO A 49 10.40 1.41 -3.33
N VAL A 50 9.20 1.84 -2.92
CA VAL A 50 8.02 0.96 -2.82
C VAL A 50 7.35 0.93 -4.16
N MET A 51 7.27 -0.25 -4.77
CA MET A 51 6.89 -0.40 -6.16
C MET A 51 5.86 -1.50 -6.32
N TYR A 52 5.21 -1.42 -7.47
CA TYR A 52 4.46 -2.50 -8.05
C TYR A 52 5.39 -3.62 -8.52
N MET A 53 5.07 -4.86 -8.14
CA MET A 53 5.90 -6.03 -8.44
C MET A 53 5.04 -7.21 -8.90
N PRO A 54 5.54 -8.06 -9.82
CA PRO A 54 4.92 -9.34 -10.08
C PRO A 54 4.92 -10.14 -8.79
N ARG A 55 3.92 -11.04 -8.59
CA ARG A 55 3.91 -11.91 -7.41
C ARG A 55 5.27 -12.60 -7.30
N PRO A 56 6.11 -12.24 -6.32
CA PRO A 56 7.43 -12.84 -6.26
C PRO A 56 7.30 -14.24 -5.66
N PHE A 57 8.34 -15.05 -5.83
CA PHE A 57 8.44 -16.34 -5.16
C PHE A 57 8.32 -16.21 -3.63
N ARG A 58 8.80 -15.09 -3.08
CA ARG A 58 8.55 -14.63 -1.72
C ARG A 58 7.61 -13.44 -1.74
N ILE A 59 6.42 -13.59 -1.15
CA ILE A 59 5.45 -12.51 -1.13
C ILE A 59 5.90 -11.45 -0.10
N PRO A 60 5.95 -10.16 -0.47
CA PRO A 60 6.29 -9.11 0.48
C PRO A 60 5.22 -9.07 1.57
N ALA A 61 5.66 -9.13 2.81
CA ALA A 61 4.76 -9.12 3.96
C ALA A 61 4.71 -7.71 4.54
N TRP A 62 3.51 -7.13 4.50
CA TRP A 62 3.20 -5.87 5.15
C TRP A 62 2.76 -6.13 6.59
N GLU A 63 3.45 -5.55 7.55
CA GLU A 63 3.03 -5.54 8.95
C GLU A 63 2.29 -4.24 9.23
N VAL A 64 1.04 -4.37 9.68
CA VAL A 64 0.17 -3.23 9.99
C VAL A 64 -0.20 -3.27 11.46
N GLU A 65 0.11 -2.22 12.18
CA GLU A 65 -0.20 -2.07 13.60
C GLU A 65 -1.11 -0.86 13.84
N VAL A 66 -2.07 -0.99 14.76
CA VAL A 66 -2.98 0.09 15.13
C VAL A 66 -2.32 0.98 16.17
N VAL A 67 -2.25 2.28 15.88
CA VAL A 67 -1.81 3.31 16.85
C VAL A 67 -3.02 4.02 17.49
N GLY A 68 -4.20 3.92 16.87
CA GLY A 68 -5.49 4.34 17.43
C GLY A 68 -6.41 5.04 16.42
N ASN A 69 -7.73 4.92 16.57
CA ASN A 69 -8.75 5.64 15.78
C ASN A 69 -8.52 5.63 14.25
N GLY A 70 -8.27 4.46 13.64
CA GLY A 70 -8.02 4.35 12.20
C GLY A 70 -6.65 4.86 11.74
N ARG A 71 -5.70 5.03 12.68
CA ARG A 71 -4.30 5.38 12.41
C ARG A 71 -3.40 4.18 12.63
N TYR A 72 -2.44 4.01 11.74
CA TYR A 72 -1.65 2.81 11.61
C TYR A 72 -0.17 3.13 11.36
N THR A 73 0.71 2.30 11.89
CA THR A 73 2.07 2.16 11.36
C THR A 73 2.10 1.02 10.36
N MET A 74 2.90 1.19 9.32
CA MET A 74 3.08 0.18 8.27
C MET A 74 4.57 -0.12 8.11
N GLU A 75 4.89 -1.41 8.11
CA GLU A 75 6.21 -1.93 7.83
C GLU A 75 6.16 -2.88 6.64
N LEU A 76 7.24 -2.85 5.85
CA LEU A 76 7.45 -3.74 4.72
C LEU A 76 8.84 -4.35 4.86
N ASP A 77 8.90 -5.66 5.06
CA ASP A 77 10.17 -6.41 5.23
C ASP A 77 11.11 -5.76 6.28
N GLY A 78 10.54 -5.23 7.37
CA GLY A 78 11.26 -4.58 8.47
C GLY A 78 11.66 -3.12 8.24
N PHE A 79 11.18 -2.50 7.16
CA PHE A 79 11.35 -1.07 6.87
C PHE A 79 10.05 -0.32 7.11
N LYS A 80 10.12 0.86 7.73
CA LYS A 80 8.97 1.75 7.89
C LYS A 80 8.66 2.41 6.56
N VAL A 81 7.40 2.56 6.21
CA VAL A 81 7.03 3.16 4.93
C VAL A 81 6.66 4.63 5.08
N VAL A 82 7.22 5.45 4.19
CA VAL A 82 7.18 6.92 4.23
C VAL A 82 6.81 7.48 2.85
N GLY A 83 5.97 8.51 2.84
CA GLY A 83 5.74 9.39 1.70
C GLY A 83 6.80 10.49 1.64
N ASP A 84 7.17 10.89 0.45
CA ASP A 84 8.06 12.02 0.23
C ASP A 84 7.38 13.05 -0.66
N THR A 85 6.93 14.16 -0.09
CA THR A 85 6.25 15.23 -0.80
C THR A 85 7.17 15.92 -1.82
N SER A 86 8.49 15.90 -1.61
CA SER A 86 9.45 16.57 -2.52
C SER A 86 9.65 15.77 -3.81
N SER A 87 9.66 14.45 -3.74
CA SER A 87 9.73 13.58 -4.92
C SER A 87 8.37 13.11 -5.42
N GLY A 88 7.32 13.21 -4.60
CA GLY A 88 5.98 12.71 -4.89
C GLY A 88 5.89 11.18 -4.89
N LEU A 89 6.75 10.50 -4.13
CA LEU A 89 6.93 9.04 -4.18
C LEU A 89 6.94 8.40 -2.80
N VAL A 90 6.59 7.11 -2.74
CA VAL A 90 6.62 6.30 -1.52
C VAL A 90 7.91 5.48 -1.44
N PHE A 91 8.50 5.43 -0.25
CA PHE A 91 9.73 4.70 0.05
C PHE A 91 9.62 3.90 1.34
N ALA A 92 10.40 2.83 1.43
CA ALA A 92 10.68 2.10 2.66
C ALA A 92 12.00 2.60 3.26
N ASP A 93 12.01 2.94 4.54
CA ASP A 93 13.11 3.59 5.25
C ASP A 93 13.20 3.03 6.68
N LYS A 94 14.38 2.64 7.14
CA LYS A 94 14.59 2.13 8.50
C LYS A 94 14.37 3.18 9.58
N LYS A 95 14.55 4.46 9.24
CA LYS A 95 14.36 5.61 10.15
C LYS A 95 13.01 6.28 9.98
N GLY A 96 12.16 5.79 9.07
CA GLY A 96 10.82 6.32 8.84
C GLY A 96 9.94 6.22 10.09
N ALA A 97 9.08 7.21 10.31
CA ALA A 97 8.18 7.25 11.47
C ALA A 97 6.76 7.72 11.08
N GLU A 98 6.36 7.51 9.84
CA GLU A 98 5.08 7.98 9.35
C GLU A 98 3.92 7.14 9.88
N ILE A 99 2.81 7.83 10.18
CA ILE A 99 1.55 7.24 10.61
C ILE A 99 0.53 7.49 9.51
N TRP A 100 -0.13 6.42 9.09
CA TRP A 100 -1.08 6.39 7.99
C TRP A 100 -2.51 6.34 8.52
N ALA A 101 -3.39 7.13 7.93
CA ALA A 101 -4.84 6.98 8.06
C ALA A 101 -5.31 5.98 7.00
N ILE A 102 -5.67 4.77 7.42
CA ILE A 102 -6.19 3.73 6.52
C ILE A 102 -7.71 3.73 6.64
N LYS A 103 -8.38 4.25 5.61
CA LYS A 103 -9.83 4.49 5.67
C LYS A 103 -10.58 3.47 4.82
N PRO A 104 -11.56 2.76 5.39
CA PRO A 104 -12.40 1.85 4.62
C PRO A 104 -13.20 2.62 3.56
N GLN A 105 -13.25 2.03 2.39
CA GLN A 105 -14.03 2.47 1.24
C GLN A 105 -15.13 1.45 0.96
N GLN A 106 -15.86 1.60 -0.14
CA GLN A 106 -16.87 0.61 -0.50
C GLN A 106 -16.22 -0.75 -0.78
N LYS A 107 -16.89 -1.82 -0.34
CA LYS A 107 -16.53 -3.17 -0.70
C LYS A 107 -16.45 -3.31 -2.21
N ASP A 108 -15.44 -4.04 -2.69
CA ASP A 108 -15.34 -4.28 -4.11
C ASP A 108 -16.46 -5.22 -4.61
N LYS A 109 -16.94 -4.98 -5.82
CA LYS A 109 -18.01 -5.78 -6.43
C LYS A 109 -17.51 -7.08 -7.03
N GLU A 110 -16.23 -7.16 -7.36
CA GLU A 110 -15.59 -8.28 -8.05
C GLU A 110 -14.76 -9.14 -7.09
N PHE A 111 -14.19 -8.52 -6.05
CA PHE A 111 -13.35 -9.18 -5.05
C PHE A 111 -13.98 -9.18 -3.66
N PRO A 112 -13.85 -10.28 -2.90
CA PRO A 112 -14.45 -10.41 -1.56
C PRO A 112 -13.67 -9.65 -0.47
N PHE A 113 -12.89 -8.63 -0.83
CA PHE A 113 -12.10 -7.82 0.10
C PHE A 113 -12.61 -6.39 0.15
N GLU A 114 -12.48 -5.77 1.32
CA GLU A 114 -12.76 -4.35 1.50
C GLU A 114 -11.66 -3.52 0.83
N LEU A 115 -12.04 -2.37 0.26
CA LEU A 115 -11.11 -1.40 -0.31
C LEU A 115 -10.75 -0.35 0.73
N TYR A 116 -9.51 0.14 0.65
CA TYR A 116 -9.02 1.17 1.56
C TYR A 116 -8.27 2.26 0.79
N THR A 117 -8.31 3.48 1.31
CA THR A 117 -7.30 4.51 1.01
C THR A 117 -6.20 4.49 2.06
N ILE A 118 -4.99 4.88 1.68
CA ILE A 118 -3.85 5.07 2.57
C ILE A 118 -3.45 6.54 2.48
N GLU A 119 -3.74 7.31 3.53
CA GLU A 119 -3.50 8.76 3.58
C GLU A 119 -2.52 9.11 4.68
N SER A 120 -1.75 10.19 4.49
CA SER A 120 -0.92 10.71 5.58
C SER A 120 -1.82 11.30 6.66
N VAL A 121 -1.53 11.00 7.93
CA VAL A 121 -2.23 11.65 9.06
C VAL A 121 -1.86 13.13 9.17
N ASN A 122 -0.65 13.50 8.73
CA ASN A 122 -0.13 14.86 8.85
C ASN A 122 -0.63 15.77 7.72
N GLU A 123 -0.95 15.20 6.56
CA GLU A 123 -1.39 15.91 5.37
C GLU A 123 -2.71 15.31 4.84
N PRO A 124 -3.88 15.68 5.40
CA PRO A 124 -5.16 15.10 4.99
C PRO A 124 -5.44 15.28 3.49
N GLY A 125 -5.86 14.20 2.83
CA GLY A 125 -6.08 14.19 1.38
C GLY A 125 -4.82 13.95 0.54
N ILE A 126 -3.63 13.93 1.17
CA ILE A 126 -2.40 13.41 0.56
C ILE A 126 -2.26 11.94 0.95
N GLY A 127 -1.94 11.09 -0.01
CA GLY A 127 -1.83 9.67 0.21
C GLY A 127 -1.22 8.92 -0.96
N TRP A 128 -1.36 7.60 -0.89
CA TRP A 128 -0.80 6.71 -1.89
C TRP A 128 -1.73 6.59 -3.07
N PHE A 129 -1.15 6.75 -4.25
CA PHE A 129 -1.82 6.41 -5.50
C PHE A 129 -0.82 5.76 -6.45
N VAL A 130 -1.34 4.97 -7.38
CA VAL A 130 -0.58 4.47 -8.51
C VAL A 130 -1.06 5.18 -9.78
N VAL A 131 -0.16 5.42 -10.73
CA VAL A 131 -0.51 6.03 -12.02
C VAL A 131 -1.41 5.09 -12.82
N ASP A 132 -2.20 5.65 -13.74
CA ASP A 132 -3.06 4.84 -14.62
C ASP A 132 -2.24 3.86 -15.47
N ASN A 133 -2.74 2.62 -15.57
CA ASN A 133 -2.11 1.51 -16.30
C ASN A 133 -0.65 1.26 -15.86
N PRO A 134 -0.40 0.98 -14.56
CA PRO A 134 0.96 0.79 -14.08
C PRO A 134 1.61 -0.46 -14.67
N ASP A 135 2.89 -0.35 -14.98
CA ASP A 135 3.72 -1.49 -15.37
C ASP A 135 4.45 -2.08 -14.16
N VAL A 136 4.95 -3.30 -14.31
CA VAL A 136 5.87 -3.91 -13.33
C VAL A 136 7.03 -2.95 -13.07
N ASN A 137 7.29 -2.68 -11.78
CA ASN A 137 8.27 -1.73 -11.25
C ASN A 137 7.84 -0.27 -11.22
N THR A 138 6.60 0.06 -11.61
CA THR A 138 6.03 1.37 -11.32
C THR A 138 6.12 1.65 -9.82
N GLN A 139 6.79 2.74 -9.44
CA GLN A 139 6.88 3.18 -8.05
C GLN A 139 5.54 3.79 -7.60
N ILE A 140 5.16 3.53 -6.35
CA ILE A 140 3.95 4.10 -5.77
C ILE A 140 4.16 5.59 -5.55
N SER A 141 3.20 6.37 -6.01
CA SER A 141 3.22 7.82 -5.91
C SER A 141 2.60 8.28 -4.59
N TYR A 142 3.03 9.45 -4.12
CA TYR A 142 2.57 10.10 -2.91
C TYR A 142 2.14 11.53 -3.24
N GLY A 143 0.88 11.86 -3.00
CA GLY A 143 0.31 13.15 -3.42
C GLY A 143 -1.20 13.23 -3.21
N HIS A 144 -1.82 14.26 -3.78
CA HIS A 144 -3.27 14.46 -3.67
C HIS A 144 -4.04 13.28 -4.25
N LEU A 145 -4.91 12.68 -3.44
CA LEU A 145 -5.75 11.58 -3.89
C LEU A 145 -6.86 12.10 -4.80
N GLY A 146 -6.94 11.51 -6.00
CA GLY A 146 -8.00 11.81 -6.96
C GLY A 146 -9.34 11.19 -6.56
N HIS A 147 -10.43 11.84 -6.96
CA HIS A 147 -11.78 11.30 -6.88
C HIS A 147 -12.21 10.68 -8.22
N SER A 148 -13.18 9.76 -8.17
CA SER A 148 -13.77 9.17 -9.38
C SER A 148 -14.41 10.26 -10.24
N GLN A 149 -14.21 10.17 -11.55
CA GLN A 149 -14.82 11.10 -12.50
C GLN A 149 -16.34 10.95 -12.60
N VAL A 150 -16.86 9.78 -12.21
CA VAL A 150 -18.29 9.44 -12.29
C VAL A 150 -19.02 9.79 -10.99
N ASP A 151 -18.36 9.63 -9.86
CA ASP A 151 -18.90 9.98 -8.54
C ASP A 151 -17.79 10.59 -7.67
N THR A 152 -17.86 11.90 -7.47
CA THR A 152 -16.86 12.65 -6.70
C THR A 152 -16.89 12.32 -5.21
N ALA A 153 -17.93 11.63 -4.72
CA ALA A 153 -17.97 11.10 -3.36
C ALA A 153 -17.03 9.90 -3.17
N HIS A 154 -16.51 9.30 -4.26
CA HIS A 154 -15.63 8.14 -4.22
C HIS A 154 -14.23 8.49 -4.69
N TYR A 155 -13.24 7.77 -4.17
CA TYR A 155 -11.87 7.86 -4.66
C TYR A 155 -11.72 7.19 -6.03
N ALA A 156 -10.77 7.70 -6.83
CA ALA A 156 -10.36 7.05 -8.07
C ALA A 156 -9.72 5.68 -7.77
N THR A 157 -9.85 4.72 -8.68
CA THR A 157 -9.30 3.36 -8.50
C THR A 157 -7.79 3.34 -8.32
N THR A 158 -7.08 4.36 -8.81
CA THR A 158 -5.65 4.64 -8.59
C THR A 158 -5.27 4.76 -7.12
N ALA A 159 -6.20 5.15 -6.24
CA ALA A 159 -5.99 5.38 -4.82
C ALA A 159 -6.58 4.28 -3.92
N LEU A 160 -7.07 3.19 -4.51
CA LEU A 160 -7.78 2.12 -3.80
C LEU A 160 -6.92 0.86 -3.69
N TRP A 161 -6.83 0.36 -2.47
CA TRP A 161 -5.92 -0.72 -2.09
C TRP A 161 -6.65 -1.86 -1.40
N PHE A 162 -6.23 -3.09 -1.69
CA PHE A 162 -6.64 -4.29 -0.99
C PHE A 162 -5.59 -4.70 0.04
N PHE A 163 -6.03 -4.91 1.29
CA PHE A 163 -5.24 -5.54 2.34
C PHE A 163 -5.68 -7.00 2.48
N ILE A 164 -4.94 -7.91 1.85
CA ILE A 164 -5.25 -9.34 1.82
C ILE A 164 -4.45 -10.02 2.94
N PRO A 165 -5.09 -10.65 3.95
CA PRO A 165 -4.36 -11.30 5.03
C PRO A 165 -3.33 -12.34 4.53
N ASP A 166 -2.09 -12.26 5.03
CA ASP A 166 -0.96 -13.15 4.67
C ASP A 166 -1.08 -14.56 5.31
N ASP A 167 -2.14 -14.81 6.09
CA ASP A 167 -2.51 -16.11 6.64
C ASP A 167 -3.55 -16.85 5.77
N ALA A 168 -4.03 -16.22 4.70
CA ALA A 168 -4.92 -16.84 3.73
C ALA A 168 -4.15 -17.95 2.99
N ARG A 169 -4.25 -19.17 3.52
CA ARG A 169 -3.99 -20.40 2.76
C ARG A 169 -4.61 -20.22 1.37
N ALA A 170 -3.84 -20.48 0.32
CA ALA A 170 -4.37 -20.54 -1.04
C ALA A 170 -5.69 -21.33 -1.01
N PRO A 171 -6.77 -20.88 -1.68
CA PRO A 171 -7.97 -21.68 -1.77
C PRO A 171 -7.54 -23.04 -2.33
N ILE A 172 -7.70 -24.08 -1.51
CA ILE A 172 -7.51 -25.45 -1.96
C ILE A 172 -8.64 -25.63 -2.97
N SER A 173 -8.31 -25.63 -4.26
CA SER A 173 -9.21 -26.13 -5.28
C SER A 173 -9.52 -27.58 -4.92
N VAL A 174 -10.71 -27.83 -4.40
CA VAL A 174 -11.30 -29.17 -4.31
C VAL A 174 -12.09 -29.42 -5.59
#